data_AF-A0A1Q8JDP3-F1
#
_entry.id   AF-A0A1Q8JDP3-F1
#
_cell.length_a   1.000
_cell.length_b   1.000
_cell.length_c   1.000
_cell.angle_alpha   90.00
_cell.angle_beta   90.00
_cell.angle_gamma   90.00
#
_symmetry.space_group_name_H-M   'P 1'
#
loop_
_entity.id
_entity.type
_entity.pdbx_description
1 polymer ?
#
loop_
_entity_poly.entity_id
_entity_poly.type
_entity_poly.pdbx_seq_one_letter_code
_entity_poly.pdbx_strand_id
1 'polypeptide(L)'
;MASNYSRFSDPAVDAALASIEGTEDEQARTRFTHQISRVVLDELPLIPLYQNSPNTTFLATKVTGWPTDDNRYAVPRADLYPDTGIIGKIVVPVR
;
A
#
# COMPACT_ATOMS: atom_id res chain seq x y z
N MET A 1 3.51 7.78 -11.03
CA MET A 1 2.31 7.29 -11.74
C MET A 1 1.18 8.27 -11.49
N ALA A 2 0.40 8.65 -12.50
CA ALA A 2 -0.72 9.56 -12.29
C ALA A 2 -1.74 8.90 -11.35
N SER A 3 -1.94 9.48 -10.18
CA SER A 3 -3.06 9.14 -9.29
C SER A 3 -4.27 10.03 -9.67
N ASN A 4 -5.46 9.71 -9.16
CA ASN A 4 -6.70 10.47 -9.36
C ASN A 4 -7.24 10.53 -10.81
N TYR A 5 -7.58 9.37 -11.38
CA TYR A 5 -8.14 9.26 -12.74
C TYR A 5 -9.51 9.94 -12.91
N SER A 6 -10.30 10.05 -11.85
CA SER A 6 -11.59 10.75 -11.85
C SER A 6 -11.45 12.26 -11.83
N ARG A 7 -10.24 12.79 -11.61
CA ARG A 7 -9.95 14.24 -11.46
C ARG A 7 -10.74 14.88 -10.33
N PHE A 8 -11.10 14.09 -9.31
CA PHE A 8 -11.79 14.56 -8.13
C PHE A 8 -10.94 15.60 -7.38
N SER A 9 -11.55 16.68 -6.92
CA SER A 9 -10.88 17.74 -6.15
C SER A 9 -11.88 18.34 -5.18
N ASP A 10 -11.51 18.32 -3.90
CA ASP A 10 -12.28 18.92 -2.82
C ASP A 10 -11.31 19.65 -1.87
N PRO A 11 -11.47 20.95 -1.62
CA PRO A 11 -10.55 21.71 -0.77
C PRO A 11 -10.44 21.20 0.67
N ALA A 12 -11.51 20.58 1.21
CA ALA A 12 -11.48 20.03 2.56
C ALA A 12 -10.72 18.70 2.62
N VAL A 13 -10.80 17.88 1.56
CA VAL A 13 -9.97 16.67 1.39
C VAL A 13 -8.49 17.06 1.25
N ASP A 14 -8.18 18.05 0.42
CA ASP A 14 -6.80 18.53 0.24
C ASP A 14 -6.20 19.06 1.55
N ALA A 15 -6.97 19.85 2.31
CA ALA A 15 -6.55 20.35 3.63
C ALA A 15 -6.37 19.23 4.67
N ALA A 16 -7.23 18.21 4.65
CA ALA A 16 -7.12 17.06 5.54
C ALA A 16 -5.88 16.21 5.21
N LEU A 17 -5.57 16.00 3.92
CA LEU A 17 -4.35 15.32 3.49
C LEU A 17 -3.09 16.07 3.95
N ALA A 18 -3.05 17.39 3.74
CA ALA A 18 -1.93 18.22 4.23
C ALA A 18 -1.76 18.14 5.76
N SER A 19 -2.87 18.06 6.51
CA SER A 19 -2.85 17.91 7.97
C SER A 19 -2.32 16.54 8.41
N ILE A 20 -2.62 15.46 7.67
CA ILE A 20 -2.10 14.11 7.93
C ILE A 20 -0.59 14.05 7.66
N GLU A 21 -0.12 14.71 6.59
CA GLU A 21 1.30 14.77 6.24
C GLU A 21 2.13 15.54 7.29
N GLY A 22 1.53 16.56 7.91
CA GLY A 22 2.19 17.42 8.90
C GLY A 22 2.19 16.90 10.35
N THR A 23 1.62 15.73 10.64
CA THR A 23 1.50 15.23 12.01
C THR A 23 1.85 13.75 12.18
N GLU A 24 2.44 13.45 13.33
CA GLU A 24 2.71 12.08 13.81
C GLU A 24 1.66 11.60 14.82
N ASP A 25 0.73 12.46 15.26
CA ASP A 25 -0.34 12.08 16.18
C ASP A 25 -1.36 11.15 15.49
N GLU A 26 -1.41 9.90 15.95
CA GLU A 26 -2.30 8.87 15.44
C GLU A 26 -3.78 9.23 15.57
N GLN A 27 -4.18 9.91 16.65
CA GLN A 27 -5.57 10.33 16.83
C GLN A 27 -5.95 11.42 15.84
N ALA A 28 -5.06 12.39 15.62
CA ALA A 28 -5.23 13.42 14.60
C ALA A 28 -5.33 12.81 13.19
N ARG A 29 -4.42 11.89 12.83
CA ARG A 29 -4.45 11.19 11.53
C ARG A 29 -5.74 10.42 11.32
N THR A 30 -6.22 9.74 12.36
CA THR A 30 -7.48 8.99 12.33
C THR A 30 -8.66 9.92 12.08
N ARG A 31 -8.74 11.04 12.80
CA ARG A 31 -9.79 12.05 12.63
C ARG A 31 -9.86 12.59 11.19
N PHE A 32 -8.72 12.98 10.61
CA PHE A 32 -8.67 13.48 9.24
C PHE A 32 -8.98 12.39 8.21
N THR A 33 -8.55 11.15 8.45
CA THR A 33 -8.89 10.00 7.58
C THR A 33 -10.41 9.76 7.57
N HIS A 34 -11.09 9.88 8.72
CA HIS A 34 -12.55 9.81 8.77
C HIS A 34 -13.24 10.95 8.01
N GLN A 35 -12.70 12.17 8.09
CA GLN A 35 -13.22 13.31 7.33
C GLN A 35 -13.14 13.04 5.82
N ILE A 36 -11.99 12.58 5.32
CA ILE A 36 -11.80 12.22 3.91
C ILE A 36 -12.77 11.10 3.50
N SER A 37 -12.89 10.06 4.34
CA SER A 37 -13.77 8.92 4.05
C SER A 37 -15.24 9.33 3.90
N ARG A 38 -15.72 10.30 4.69
CA ARG A 38 -17.09 10.83 4.56
C ARG A 38 -17.32 11.49 3.20
N VAL A 39 -16.43 12.39 2.79
CA VAL A 39 -16.53 13.07 1.49
C VAL A 39 -16.49 12.05 0.34
N VAL A 40 -15.60 11.06 0.41
CA VAL A 40 -15.51 10.01 -0.63
C VAL A 40 -16.78 9.14 -0.69
N LEU A 41 -17.42 8.87 0.45
CA LEU A 41 -18.67 8.11 0.50
C LEU A 41 -19.86 8.92 -0.01
N ASP A 42 -19.86 10.24 0.22
CA ASP A 42 -20.94 11.14 -0.22
C ASP A 42 -20.85 11.44 -1.72
N GLU A 43 -19.64 11.68 -2.23
CA GLU A 43 -19.41 12.07 -3.63
C GLU A 43 -19.12 10.91 -4.58
N LEU A 44 -18.77 9.74 -4.04
CA LEU A 44 -18.45 8.51 -4.79
C LEU A 44 -17.53 8.73 -6.01
N PRO A 45 -16.38 9.44 -5.87
CA PRO A 45 -15.47 9.69 -6.99
C PRO A 45 -14.78 8.41 -7.52
N LEU A 46 -14.87 7.32 -6.73
CA LEU A 46 -14.51 5.96 -7.10
C LEU A 46 -15.48 5.00 -6.40
N ILE A 47 -15.80 3.88 -7.05
CA ILE A 47 -16.65 2.84 -6.46
C ILE A 47 -15.76 1.61 -6.18
N PRO A 48 -15.47 1.29 -4.90
CA PRO A 48 -14.70 0.10 -4.56
C PRO A 48 -15.49 -1.17 -4.89
N LEU A 49 -14.89 -2.10 -5.63
CA LEU A 49 -15.52 -3.39 -5.96
C LEU A 49 -15.03 -4.51 -5.05
N TYR A 50 -13.70 -4.62 -4.89
CA TYR A 50 -13.06 -5.60 -4.03
C TYR A 50 -11.64 -5.14 -3.69
N GLN A 51 -11.11 -5.65 -2.60
CA GLN A 51 -9.70 -5.51 -2.28
C GLN A 51 -8.93 -6.65 -2.95
N ASN A 52 -8.08 -6.32 -3.92
CA ASN A 52 -7.21 -7.31 -4.51
C ASN A 52 -6.10 -7.67 -3.51
N SER A 53 -5.93 -8.96 -3.21
CA SER A 53 -4.79 -9.46 -2.47
C SER A 53 -3.67 -9.80 -3.45
N PRO A 54 -2.45 -9.27 -3.28
CA PRO A 54 -1.34 -9.64 -4.15
C PRO A 54 -1.04 -11.13 -3.99
N ASN A 55 -1.20 -11.88 -5.08
CA ASN A 55 -0.81 -13.28 -5.12
C ASN A 55 0.65 -13.38 -5.55
N THR A 56 1.49 -13.93 -4.68
CA THR A 56 2.88 -14.24 -5.00
C THR A 56 3.11 -15.74 -4.99
N THR A 57 3.69 -16.24 -6.09
CA THR A 57 4.11 -17.63 -6.22
C THR A 57 5.62 -17.72 -6.29
N PHE A 58 6.22 -18.59 -5.49
CA PHE A 58 7.67 -18.82 -5.47
C PHE A 58 8.02 -20.20 -6.03
N LEU A 59 9.18 -20.29 -6.68
CA LEU A 59 9.78 -21.57 -7.05
C LEU A 59 10.63 -22.12 -5.88
N ALA A 60 9.97 -22.50 -4.78
CA ALA A 60 10.63 -22.93 -3.55
C ALA A 60 11.51 -24.20 -3.70
N THR A 61 11.31 -24.97 -4.77
CA THR A 61 12.14 -26.14 -5.09
C THR A 61 13.52 -25.79 -5.63
N LYS A 62 13.72 -24.56 -6.13
CA LYS A 62 15.01 -24.12 -6.69
C LYS A 62 15.65 -22.97 -5.92
N VAL A 63 14.84 -22.17 -5.24
CA VAL A 63 15.30 -20.97 -4.55
C VAL A 63 14.71 -20.93 -3.14
N THR A 64 15.57 -20.66 -2.15
CA THR A 64 15.19 -20.52 -0.73
C THR A 64 15.44 -19.09 -0.23
N GLY A 65 14.98 -18.80 0.99
CA GLY A 65 15.13 -17.50 1.64
C GLY A 65 14.00 -16.50 1.36
N TRP A 66 12.92 -16.92 0.69
CA TRP A 66 11.75 -16.07 0.44
C TRP A 66 11.08 -15.58 1.74
N PRO A 67 10.45 -14.38 1.74
CA PRO A 67 9.64 -13.95 2.87
C PRO A 67 8.52 -14.96 3.18
N THR A 68 8.30 -15.24 4.46
CA THR A 68 7.24 -16.11 4.95
C THR A 68 6.41 -15.36 5.98
N ASP A 69 5.29 -15.95 6.41
CA ASP A 69 4.49 -15.38 7.49
C ASP A 69 5.24 -15.27 8.82
N ASP A 70 6.16 -16.19 9.10
CA ASP A 70 7.01 -16.15 10.30
C ASP A 70 8.21 -15.20 10.16
N ASN A 71 8.61 -14.86 8.92
CA ASN A 71 9.74 -14.00 8.63
C ASN A 71 9.40 -12.97 7.52
N ARG A 72 8.69 -11.92 7.93
CA ARG A 72 8.18 -10.84 7.05
C ARG A 72 9.19 -9.71 6.89
N TYR A 73 10.38 -10.01 6.39
CA TYR A 73 11.44 -9.00 6.20
C TYR A 73 11.24 -8.08 4.97
N ALA A 74 10.35 -8.44 4.04
CA ALA A 74 10.01 -7.66 2.85
C ALA A 74 8.65 -8.10 2.29
N VAL A 75 7.98 -7.23 1.53
CA VAL A 75 6.75 -7.58 0.79
C VAL A 75 7.12 -8.32 -0.49
N PRO A 76 6.68 -9.57 -0.70
CA PRO A 76 7.16 -10.39 -1.80
C PRO A 76 6.44 -10.12 -3.13
N ARG A 77 6.23 -8.86 -3.49
CA ARG A 77 5.61 -8.49 -4.77
C ARG A 77 6.68 -8.19 -5.80
N ALA A 78 6.70 -8.92 -6.90
CA ALA A 78 7.70 -8.73 -7.96
C ALA A 78 7.68 -7.32 -8.57
N ASP A 79 6.51 -6.68 -8.58
CA ASP A 79 6.31 -5.32 -9.09
C ASP A 79 6.60 -4.20 -8.07
N LEU A 80 6.89 -4.55 -6.82
CA LEU A 80 7.11 -3.58 -5.75
C LEU A 80 8.60 -3.27 -5.57
N TYR A 81 8.96 -2.02 -5.82
CA TYR A 81 10.27 -1.48 -5.51
C TYR A 81 10.18 -0.64 -4.21
N PRO A 82 11.14 -0.76 -3.26
CA PRO A 82 12.43 -1.44 -3.36
C PRO A 82 12.45 -2.90 -2.92
N ASP A 83 11.34 -3.45 -2.41
CA ASP A 83 11.26 -4.78 -1.79
C ASP A 83 11.82 -5.91 -2.66
N THR A 84 11.53 -5.93 -3.97
CA THR A 84 12.10 -6.92 -4.89
C THR A 84 13.63 -6.92 -4.86
N GLY A 85 14.25 -5.76 -4.72
CA GLY A 85 15.72 -5.63 -4.61
C GLY A 85 16.26 -6.13 -3.27
N ILE A 86 15.51 -5.99 -2.18
CA ILE A 86 15.87 -6.53 -0.86
C ILE A 86 15.81 -8.06 -0.91
N ILE A 87 14.74 -8.61 -1.45
CA ILE A 87 14.55 -10.06 -1.59
C ILE A 87 15.64 -10.65 -2.48
N GLY A 88 15.95 -10.02 -3.62
CA GLY A 88 17.00 -10.45 -4.54
C GLY A 88 18.40 -10.54 -3.91
N LYS A 89 18.66 -9.81 -2.81
CA LYS A 89 19.93 -9.90 -2.05
C LYS A 89 19.97 -11.07 -1.07
N ILE A 90 18.82 -11.61 -0.70
CA ILE A 90 18.68 -12.62 0.37
C ILE A 90 18.47 -14.02 -0.21
N VAL A 91 17.69 -14.13 -1.29
CA VAL A 91 17.36 -15.44 -1.87
C VAL A 91 18.56 -16.08 -2.54
N VAL A 92 18.68 -17.39 -2.40
CA VAL A 92 19.80 -18.18 -2.96
C VAL A 92 19.29 -19.51 -3.54
N PRO A 93 20.03 -20.13 -4.48
CA PRO A 93 19.71 -21.46 -4.97
C PRO A 93 19.69 -22.51 -3.84
N VAL A 94 18.73 -23.42 -3.91
CA VAL A 94 18.75 -24.65 -3.11
C VAL A 94 19.88 -25.54 -3.65
N ARG A 95 20.76 -26.02 -2.77
CA ARG A 95 21.85 -26.95 -3.12
C ARG A 95 21.35 -28.36 -3.35
#